data_AF-A0A8T5NA97-F1
#
_entry.id   AF-A0A8T5NA97-F1
#
_cell.length_a   1.000
_cell.length_b   1.000
_cell.length_c   1.000
_cell.angle_alpha   90.00
_cell.angle_beta   90.00
_cell.angle_gamma   90.00
#
_symmetry.space_group_name_H-M   'P 1'
#
loop_
_entity.id
_entity.type
_entity.pdbx_description
1 polymer ?
#
loop_
_entity_poly.entity_id
_entity_poly.type
_entity_poly.pdbx_seq_one_letter_code
_entity_poly.pdbx_strand_id
1 'polypeptide(L)'
;MKLTQEYKTQSIYIFIGLIILLFPFFSTYIFLLAFFCGALVLSRPKPDSQVFGILARESDIKQGRLNGLTRLFLTMGTLFLISSIFGPEKFPVFIIAGALAITTFGDGIADLINIHNRQKNSVKVYSPISSIVFLISGGIFAFLAGEWVLWILAGGEQTIHYEFVFFLAVLGSVTGALLESMA
;
A
#
# COMPACT_ATOMS: atom_id res chain seq x y z
N MET A 1 -5.92 -8.56 -24.10
CA MET A 1 -6.94 -7.73 -23.43
C MET A 1 -6.88 -7.83 -21.91
N LYS A 2 -6.73 -9.02 -21.30
CA LYS A 2 -6.57 -9.20 -19.83
C LYS A 2 -5.32 -8.52 -19.23
N LEU A 3 -4.17 -8.63 -19.92
CA LEU A 3 -2.90 -8.07 -19.42
C LEU A 3 -2.94 -6.53 -19.26
N THR A 4 -3.50 -5.82 -20.23
CA THR A 4 -3.63 -4.35 -20.19
C THR A 4 -4.50 -3.88 -19.03
N GLN A 5 -5.49 -4.69 -18.64
CA GLN A 5 -6.36 -4.42 -17.51
C GLN A 5 -5.62 -4.62 -16.18
N GLU A 6 -4.82 -5.68 -16.04
CA GLU A 6 -3.99 -5.90 -14.84
C GLU A 6 -2.98 -4.78 -14.62
N TYR A 7 -2.30 -4.32 -15.68
CA TYR A 7 -1.42 -3.14 -15.63
C TYR A 7 -2.14 -1.89 -15.13
N LYS A 8 -3.36 -1.66 -15.63
CA LYS A 8 -4.19 -0.52 -15.22
C LYS A 8 -4.59 -0.63 -13.76
N THR A 9 -5.02 -1.81 -13.31
CA THR A 9 -5.39 -2.06 -11.91
C THR A 9 -4.20 -1.80 -10.98
N GLN A 10 -3.01 -2.35 -11.26
CA GLN A 10 -1.84 -2.12 -10.40
C GLN A 10 -1.39 -0.67 -10.39
N SER A 11 -1.49 0.03 -11.52
CA SER A 11 -1.25 1.46 -11.56
C SER A 11 -2.20 2.21 -10.62
N ILE A 12 -3.49 1.86 -10.59
CA ILE A 12 -4.46 2.47 -9.67
C ILE A 12 -4.08 2.22 -8.20
N TYR A 13 -3.64 1.01 -7.85
CA TYR A 13 -3.17 0.72 -6.49
C TYR A 13 -1.96 1.58 -6.10
N ILE A 14 -1.00 1.76 -7.01
CA ILE A 14 0.14 2.67 -6.81
C ILE A 14 -0.34 4.12 -6.65
N PHE A 15 -1.32 4.57 -7.45
CA PHE A 15 -1.92 5.89 -7.31
C PHE A 15 -2.63 6.08 -5.96
N ILE A 16 -3.28 5.05 -5.43
CA ILE A 16 -3.86 5.09 -4.08
C ILE A 16 -2.76 5.30 -3.02
N GLY A 17 -1.57 4.75 -3.24
CA GLY A 17 -0.39 5.00 -2.40
C GLY A 17 0.01 6.48 -2.31
N LEU A 18 -0.25 7.28 -3.35
CA LEU A 18 0.09 8.71 -3.35
C LEU A 18 -0.76 9.52 -2.36
N ILE A 19 -1.83 8.95 -1.79
CA ILE A 19 -2.60 9.59 -0.70
C ILE A 19 -1.70 9.91 0.49
N ILE A 20 -0.60 9.20 0.68
CA ILE A 20 0.42 9.49 1.71
C ILE A 20 0.91 10.93 1.65
N LEU A 21 0.99 11.52 0.45
CA LEU A 21 1.43 12.91 0.29
C LEU A 21 0.51 13.90 1.02
N LEU A 22 -0.75 13.52 1.24
CA LEU A 22 -1.75 14.32 1.93
C LEU A 22 -1.68 14.18 3.46
N PHE A 23 -1.01 13.15 3.98
CA PHE A 23 -1.01 12.83 5.42
C PHE A 23 -0.63 14.00 6.34
N PRO A 24 0.40 14.82 6.05
CA PRO A 24 0.79 15.89 6.96
C PRO A 24 -0.15 17.10 6.90
N PHE A 25 -1.05 17.20 5.91
CA PHE A 25 -1.93 18.35 5.71
C PHE A 25 -3.32 18.17 6.33
N PHE A 26 -3.72 16.93 6.63
CA PHE A 26 -5.04 16.63 7.16
C PHE A 26 -4.96 15.92 8.51
N SER A 27 -6.00 16.12 9.33
CA SER A 27 -6.11 15.44 10.61
C SER A 27 -6.29 13.93 10.45
N THR A 28 -5.72 13.17 11.37
CA THR A 28 -5.91 11.71 11.53
C THR A 28 -7.38 11.30 11.45
N TYR A 29 -8.31 12.12 11.99
CA TYR A 29 -9.75 11.85 11.95
C TYR A 29 -10.35 11.88 10.55
N ILE A 30 -9.81 12.73 9.66
CA ILE A 30 -10.27 12.82 8.26
C ILE A 30 -9.86 11.54 7.52
N PHE A 31 -8.63 11.08 7.71
CA PHE A 31 -8.17 9.81 7.13
C PHE A 31 -8.93 8.62 7.70
N LEU A 32 -9.14 8.58 9.01
CA LEU A 32 -9.97 7.57 9.66
C LEU A 32 -11.33 7.44 8.97
N LEU A 33 -12.05 8.56 8.83
CA LEU A 33 -13.34 8.60 8.19
C LEU A 33 -13.24 8.20 6.71
N ALA A 34 -12.28 8.75 5.97
CA ALA A 34 -12.09 8.48 4.56
C ALA A 34 -11.80 6.99 4.27
N PHE A 35 -10.96 6.34 5.09
CA PHE A 35 -10.65 4.92 4.93
C PHE A 35 -11.83 4.01 5.29
N PHE A 36 -12.58 4.31 6.35
CA PHE A 36 -13.80 3.55 6.66
C PHE A 36 -14.92 3.76 5.63
N CYS A 37 -15.18 5.01 5.24
CA CYS A 37 -16.14 5.31 4.18
C CYS A 37 -15.72 4.68 2.86
N GLY A 38 -14.43 4.74 2.52
CA GLY A 38 -13.86 4.09 1.35
C GLY A 38 -14.08 2.58 1.37
N ALA A 39 -13.82 1.90 2.50
CA ALA A 39 -14.11 0.47 2.65
C ALA A 39 -15.61 0.15 2.44
N LEU A 40 -16.51 0.96 3.01
CA LEU A 40 -17.94 0.80 2.82
C LEU A 40 -18.36 0.99 1.36
N VAL A 41 -17.79 1.97 0.67
CA VAL A 41 -18.06 2.21 -0.76
C VAL A 41 -17.51 1.07 -1.61
N LEU A 42 -16.29 0.60 -1.33
CA LEU A 42 -15.59 -0.46 -2.09
C LEU A 42 -16.17 -1.86 -1.85
N SER A 43 -16.89 -2.08 -0.75
CA SER A 43 -17.57 -3.35 -0.48
C SER A 43 -18.89 -3.55 -1.25
N ARG A 44 -19.43 -2.48 -1.84
CA ARG A 44 -20.73 -2.47 -2.54
C ARG A 44 -20.72 -2.79 -4.06
N PRO A 45 -19.66 -2.56 -4.85
CA PRO A 45 -19.72 -2.75 -6.30
C PRO A 45 -20.02 -4.21 -6.65
N LYS A 46 -20.99 -4.40 -7.55
CA LYS A 46 -21.33 -5.73 -8.08
C LYS A 46 -20.29 -6.18 -9.12
N PRO A 47 -20.06 -7.49 -9.29
CA PRO A 47 -19.13 -8.04 -10.28
C PRO A 47 -19.35 -7.51 -11.71
N ASP A 48 -20.60 -7.30 -12.10
CA ASP A 48 -20.97 -6.85 -13.46
C ASP A 48 -20.82 -5.33 -13.67
N SER A 49 -20.40 -4.59 -12.65
CA SER A 49 -20.24 -3.13 -12.76
C SER A 49 -18.91 -2.74 -13.42
N GLN A 50 -18.92 -1.66 -14.20
CA GLN A 50 -17.69 -1.10 -14.80
C GLN A 50 -16.64 -0.74 -13.75
N VAL A 51 -17.08 -0.25 -12.57
CA VAL A 51 -16.19 0.08 -11.45
C VAL A 51 -15.48 -1.16 -10.91
N PHE A 52 -16.18 -2.28 -10.78
CA PHE A 52 -15.58 -3.56 -10.39
C PHE A 52 -14.54 -4.00 -11.42
N GLY A 53 -14.87 -3.95 -12.71
CA GLY A 53 -13.93 -4.32 -13.77
C GLY A 53 -12.64 -3.48 -13.78
N ILE A 54 -12.71 -2.20 -13.42
CA ILE A 54 -11.55 -1.31 -13.39
C ILE A 54 -10.66 -1.54 -12.16
N LEU A 55 -11.26 -1.89 -11.01
CA LEU A 55 -10.56 -1.98 -9.72
C LEU A 55 -10.18 -3.41 -9.31
N ALA A 56 -10.83 -4.43 -9.87
CA ALA A 56 -10.64 -5.81 -9.45
C ALA A 56 -9.29 -6.35 -9.94
N ARG A 57 -8.54 -6.99 -9.03
CA ARG A 57 -7.41 -7.87 -9.37
C ARG A 57 -7.90 -9.24 -9.82
N GLU A 58 -7.05 -10.07 -10.42
CA GLU A 58 -7.40 -11.45 -10.79
C GLU A 58 -7.98 -12.25 -9.60
N SER A 59 -7.45 -12.03 -8.40
CA SER A 59 -7.93 -12.63 -7.15
C SER A 59 -9.34 -12.17 -6.77
N ASP A 60 -9.65 -10.88 -6.96
CA ASP A 60 -10.95 -10.28 -6.68
C ASP A 60 -12.01 -10.76 -7.69
N ILE A 61 -11.63 -10.92 -8.96
CA ILE A 61 -12.52 -11.47 -10.01
C ILE A 61 -12.95 -12.89 -9.65
N LYS A 62 -12.03 -13.74 -9.17
CA LYS A 62 -12.36 -15.10 -8.73
C LYS A 62 -13.31 -15.13 -7.53
N GLN A 63 -13.23 -14.13 -6.65
CA GLN A 63 -14.06 -14.02 -5.45
C GLN A 63 -15.35 -13.22 -5.67
N GLY A 64 -15.50 -12.57 -6.83
CA GLY A 64 -16.64 -11.70 -7.14
C GLY A 64 -16.77 -10.48 -6.22
N ARG A 65 -15.68 -10.07 -5.53
CA ARG A 65 -15.67 -8.95 -4.58
C ARG A 65 -14.29 -8.28 -4.56
N LEU A 66 -14.25 -6.96 -4.37
CA LEU A 66 -13.02 -6.15 -4.24
C LEU A 66 -12.38 -6.34 -2.86
N ASN A 67 -12.04 -7.58 -2.51
CA ASN A 67 -11.59 -7.95 -1.18
C ASN A 67 -10.21 -7.35 -0.88
N GLY A 68 -9.32 -7.27 -1.87
CA GLY A 68 -8.00 -6.63 -1.74
C GLY A 68 -8.09 -5.18 -1.27
N LEU A 69 -8.72 -4.31 -2.07
CA LEU A 69 -8.92 -2.89 -1.71
C LEU A 69 -9.71 -2.71 -0.43
N THR A 70 -10.78 -3.48 -0.23
CA THR A 70 -11.61 -3.34 0.99
C THR A 70 -10.80 -3.66 2.24
N ARG A 71 -9.96 -4.70 2.21
CA ARG A 71 -9.05 -5.03 3.32
C ARG A 71 -7.98 -3.97 3.52
N LEU A 72 -7.37 -3.46 2.45
CA LEU A 72 -6.41 -2.36 2.55
C LEU A 72 -7.03 -1.16 3.28
N PHE A 73 -8.23 -0.75 2.85
CA PHE A 73 -8.91 0.40 3.45
C PHE A 73 -9.32 0.13 4.90
N LEU A 74 -9.81 -1.06 5.22
CA LEU A 74 -10.13 -1.45 6.61
C LEU A 74 -8.89 -1.47 7.50
N THR A 75 -7.79 -2.04 7.04
CA THR A 75 -6.53 -2.11 7.79
C THR A 75 -6.00 -0.70 8.04
N MET A 76 -5.95 0.16 7.01
CA MET A 76 -5.51 1.55 7.18
C MET A 76 -6.44 2.34 8.11
N GLY A 77 -7.75 2.20 7.96
CA GLY A 77 -8.73 2.79 8.89
C GLY A 77 -8.52 2.33 10.33
N THR A 78 -8.20 1.05 10.54
CA THR A 78 -7.88 0.50 11.87
C THR A 78 -6.58 1.08 12.42
N LEU A 79 -5.54 1.24 11.60
CA LEU A 79 -4.28 1.88 12.02
C LEU A 79 -4.50 3.35 12.42
N PHE A 80 -5.32 4.08 11.67
CA PHE A 80 -5.70 5.45 12.02
C PHE A 80 -6.56 5.51 13.29
N LEU A 81 -7.40 4.50 13.55
CA LEU A 81 -8.18 4.40 14.77
C LEU A 81 -7.25 4.19 15.97
N ILE A 82 -6.29 3.27 15.85
CA ILE A 82 -5.25 3.02 16.86
C ILE A 82 -4.47 4.32 17.13
N SER A 83 -4.02 5.01 16.07
CA SER A 83 -3.33 6.31 16.21
C SER A 83 -4.18 7.35 16.96
N SER A 84 -5.49 7.38 16.71
CA SER A 84 -6.41 8.31 17.37
C SER A 84 -6.63 7.98 18.85
N ILE A 85 -6.64 6.68 19.22
CA ILE A 85 -6.84 6.24 20.61
C ILE A 85 -5.58 6.45 21.45
N PHE A 86 -4.41 6.06 20.92
CA PHE A 86 -3.16 6.13 21.67
C PHE A 86 -2.47 7.50 21.58
N GLY A 87 -2.86 8.31 20.61
CA GLY A 87 -2.27 9.61 20.32
C GLY A 87 -1.09 9.51 19.34
N PRO A 88 -0.81 10.60 18.60
CA PRO A 88 0.23 10.62 17.57
C PRO A 88 1.64 10.44 18.12
N GLU A 89 1.87 10.70 19.40
CA GLU A 89 3.17 10.46 20.06
C GLU A 89 3.49 8.98 20.24
N LYS A 90 2.46 8.15 20.49
CA LYS A 90 2.62 6.72 20.76
C LYS A 90 2.49 5.86 19.51
N PHE A 91 1.62 6.26 18.58
CA PHE A 91 1.47 5.60 17.30
C PHE A 91 1.48 6.63 16.17
N PRO A 92 2.68 7.03 15.75
CA PRO A 92 2.85 8.16 14.86
C PRO A 92 2.46 7.86 13.42
N VAL A 93 1.90 8.87 12.76
CA VAL A 93 1.33 8.79 11.40
C VAL A 93 2.37 8.38 10.35
N PHE A 94 3.66 8.68 10.56
CA PHE A 94 4.72 8.28 9.63
C PHE A 94 4.88 6.75 9.52
N ILE A 95 4.55 6.00 10.58
CA ILE A 95 4.57 4.52 10.54
C ILE A 95 3.44 4.02 9.64
N ILE A 96 2.25 4.63 9.75
CA ILE A 96 1.10 4.32 8.90
C ILE A 96 1.41 4.66 7.43
N ALA A 97 2.08 5.79 7.19
CA ALA A 97 2.56 6.18 5.88
C ALA A 97 3.53 5.13 5.29
N GLY A 98 4.52 4.69 6.07
CA GLY A 98 5.44 3.63 5.66
C GLY A 98 4.73 2.32 5.33
N ALA A 99 3.79 1.89 6.18
CA ALA A 99 3.01 0.67 5.96
C ALA A 99 2.15 0.75 4.69
N LEU A 100 1.49 1.89 4.46
CA LEU A 100 0.73 2.12 3.23
C LEU A 100 1.65 2.09 2.01
N ALA A 101 2.82 2.72 2.08
CA ALA A 101 3.77 2.79 0.98
C ALA A 101 4.32 1.41 0.60
N ILE A 102 4.71 0.59 1.58
CA ILE A 102 5.10 -0.81 1.34
C ILE A 102 3.97 -1.56 0.66
N THR A 103 2.74 -1.42 1.15
CA THR A 103 1.60 -2.18 0.63
C THR A 103 1.18 -1.75 -0.78
N THR A 104 1.33 -0.47 -1.14
CA THR A 104 0.91 0.01 -2.48
C THR A 104 2.03 0.00 -3.49
N PHE A 105 3.22 0.48 -3.14
CA PHE A 105 4.37 0.56 -4.05
C PHE A 105 5.16 -0.74 -4.07
N GLY A 106 5.39 -1.38 -2.92
CA GLY A 106 6.07 -2.67 -2.83
C GLY A 106 5.33 -3.71 -3.66
N ASP A 107 4.09 -3.99 -3.26
CA ASP A 107 3.20 -4.96 -3.91
C ASP A 107 2.93 -4.58 -5.38
N GLY A 108 2.55 -3.31 -5.63
CA GLY A 108 2.20 -2.86 -6.96
C GLY A 108 3.34 -2.98 -7.98
N ILE A 109 4.58 -2.63 -7.59
CA ILE A 109 5.75 -2.71 -8.49
C ILE A 109 6.19 -4.17 -8.66
N ALA A 110 6.15 -4.97 -7.59
CA ALA A 110 6.45 -6.40 -7.64
C ALA A 110 5.49 -7.13 -8.61
N ASP A 111 4.20 -6.86 -8.50
CA ASP A 111 3.16 -7.37 -9.39
C ASP A 111 3.39 -6.93 -10.85
N LEU A 112 3.74 -5.67 -11.09
CA LEU A 112 4.04 -5.17 -12.45
C LEU A 112 5.20 -5.91 -13.10
N ILE A 113 6.26 -6.21 -12.32
CA ILE A 113 7.41 -6.98 -12.82
C ILE A 113 7.03 -8.44 -13.05
N ASN A 114 6.20 -9.03 -12.19
CA ASN A 114 5.66 -10.37 -12.41
C ASN A 114 4.82 -10.45 -13.69
N ILE A 115 3.95 -9.47 -13.94
CA ILE A 115 3.15 -9.39 -15.18
C ILE A 115 4.08 -9.27 -16.39
N HIS A 116 5.10 -8.40 -16.31
CA HIS A 116 6.08 -8.23 -17.38
C HIS A 116 6.85 -9.51 -17.68
N ASN A 117 7.31 -10.22 -16.63
CA ASN A 117 8.04 -11.47 -16.77
C ASN A 117 7.17 -12.60 -17.33
N ARG A 118 5.89 -12.69 -16.94
CA ARG A 118 4.92 -13.65 -17.52
C ARG A 118 4.69 -13.42 -19.00
N GLN A 119 4.78 -12.17 -19.47
CA GLN A 119 4.67 -11.85 -20.89
C GLN A 119 5.87 -12.37 -21.69
N LYS A 120 7.06 -12.42 -21.07
CA LYS A 120 8.32 -12.81 -21.73
C LYS A 120 8.61 -14.30 -21.63
N ASN A 121 8.32 -14.92 -20.50
CA ASN A 121 8.51 -16.35 -20.24
C ASN A 121 7.15 -16.95 -19.87
N SER A 122 6.60 -17.80 -20.75
CA SER A 122 5.27 -18.43 -20.64
C SER A 122 5.08 -19.38 -19.45
N VAL A 123 6.01 -19.39 -18.49
CA VAL A 123 5.97 -20.21 -17.28
C VAL A 123 5.72 -19.31 -16.08
N LYS A 124 4.69 -19.65 -15.30
CA LYS A 124 4.28 -18.95 -14.08
C LYS A 124 5.29 -19.23 -12.95
N VAL A 125 6.50 -18.70 -13.07
CA VAL A 125 7.51 -18.81 -12.03
C VAL A 125 7.32 -17.64 -11.08
N TYR A 126 6.85 -17.91 -9.87
CA TYR A 126 7.03 -16.99 -8.75
C TYR A 126 8.52 -16.76 -8.61
N SER A 127 8.94 -15.55 -8.96
CA SER A 127 10.34 -15.27 -9.14
C SER A 127 10.89 -14.67 -7.85
N PRO A 128 12.03 -15.15 -7.34
CA PRO A 128 12.83 -14.43 -6.33
C PRO A 128 13.02 -12.94 -6.69
N ILE A 129 12.96 -12.62 -7.99
CA ILE A 129 12.99 -11.25 -8.50
C ILE A 129 11.82 -10.41 -7.97
N SER A 130 10.60 -10.94 -7.87
CA SER A 130 9.42 -10.21 -7.32
C SER A 130 9.67 -9.79 -5.88
N SER A 131 10.14 -10.72 -5.05
CA SER A 131 10.42 -10.48 -3.63
C SER A 131 11.57 -9.48 -3.45
N ILE A 132 12.62 -9.57 -4.29
CA ILE A 132 13.73 -8.60 -4.28
C ILE A 132 13.23 -7.21 -4.70
N VAL A 133 12.38 -7.15 -5.73
CA VAL A 133 11.77 -5.89 -6.17
C VAL A 133 10.92 -5.30 -5.06
N PHE A 134 10.05 -6.10 -4.43
CA PHE A 134 9.24 -5.69 -3.30
C PHE A 134 10.11 -5.13 -2.17
N LEU A 135 11.18 -5.83 -1.82
CA LEU A 135 12.11 -5.42 -0.77
C LEU A 135 12.70 -4.03 -1.05
N ILE A 136 13.21 -3.84 -2.27
CA ILE A 136 13.86 -2.59 -2.70
C ILE A 136 12.84 -1.47 -2.81
N SER A 137 11.76 -1.67 -3.58
CA SER A 137 10.76 -0.63 -3.82
C SER A 137 10.00 -0.29 -2.55
N GLY A 138 9.51 -1.30 -1.82
CA GLY A 138 8.83 -1.13 -0.54
C GLY A 138 9.70 -0.40 0.49
N GLY A 139 10.98 -0.78 0.60
CA GLY A 139 11.92 -0.13 1.51
C GLY A 139 12.15 1.35 1.17
N ILE A 140 12.44 1.64 -0.10
CA ILE A 140 12.67 3.02 -0.57
C ILE A 140 11.42 3.87 -0.37
N PHE A 141 10.25 3.42 -0.84
CA PHE A 141 9.02 4.20 -0.76
C PHE A 141 8.51 4.36 0.66
N ALA A 142 8.68 3.37 1.55
CA ALA A 142 8.34 3.54 2.96
C ALA A 142 9.26 4.51 3.68
N PHE A 143 10.56 4.49 3.38
CA PHE A 143 11.49 5.46 3.94
C PHE A 143 11.12 6.87 3.49
N LEU A 144 10.93 7.08 2.18
CA LEU A 144 10.53 8.38 1.63
C LEU A 144 9.18 8.86 2.17
N ALA A 145 8.21 7.96 2.33
CA ALA A 145 6.91 8.26 2.93
C ALA A 145 7.00 8.67 4.40
N GLY A 146 7.80 7.93 5.18
CA GLY A 146 8.04 8.23 6.59
C GLY A 146 8.71 9.58 6.77
N GLU A 147 9.77 9.83 5.99
CA GLU A 147 10.49 11.10 5.97
C GLU A 147 9.63 12.27 5.53
N TRP A 148 8.82 12.09 4.47
CA TRP A 148 7.90 13.12 4.01
C TRP A 148 6.95 13.59 5.13
N VAL A 149 6.36 12.63 5.85
CA VAL A 149 5.43 12.93 6.94
C VAL A 149 6.15 13.58 8.11
N LEU A 150 7.33 13.07 8.50
CA LEU A 150 8.11 13.61 9.60
C LEU A 150 8.63 15.01 9.32
N TRP A 151 9.19 15.24 8.15
CA TRP A 151 9.78 16.52 7.77
C TRP A 151 8.75 17.67 7.85
N ILE A 152 7.53 17.43 7.37
CA ILE A 152 6.46 18.45 7.43
C ILE A 152 5.90 18.60 8.83
N LEU A 153 5.62 17.52 9.56
CA LEU A 153 5.01 17.59 10.90
C LEU A 153 5.97 18.15 11.95
N ALA A 154 7.27 17.87 11.84
CA ALA A 154 8.28 18.35 12.77
C ALA A 154 8.69 19.80 12.50
N GLY A 155 8.22 20.43 11.41
CA GLY A 155 8.62 21.80 11.05
C GLY A 155 10.13 21.96 10.85
N GLY A 156 10.86 20.87 10.58
CA GLY A 156 12.32 20.84 10.51
C GLY A 156 13.05 20.54 11.83
N GLU A 157 12.37 20.53 12.98
CA GLU A 157 12.94 20.15 14.28
C GLU A 157 12.70 18.66 14.56
N GLN A 158 13.53 17.80 13.98
CA GLN A 158 13.39 16.36 14.10
C GLN A 158 13.71 15.86 15.52
N THR A 159 12.69 15.27 16.17
CA THR A 159 12.86 14.48 17.40
C THR A 159 13.18 13.01 17.12
N ILE A 160 12.94 12.53 15.90
CA ILE A 160 13.12 11.14 15.49
C ILE A 160 14.27 11.06 14.49
N HIS A 161 15.22 10.17 14.79
CA HIS A 161 16.41 9.90 13.97
C HIS A 161 16.07 9.19 12.65
N TYR A 162 16.65 9.63 11.54
CA TYR A 162 16.49 9.03 10.20
C TYR A 162 16.80 7.53 10.19
N GLU A 163 17.79 7.11 10.97
CA GLU A 163 18.22 5.72 11.09
C GLU A 163 17.08 4.82 11.59
N PHE A 164 16.23 5.35 12.47
CA PHE A 164 15.07 4.63 12.98
C PHE A 164 13.98 4.47 11.92
N VAL A 165 13.70 5.52 11.15
CA VAL A 165 12.73 5.50 10.05
C VAL A 165 13.19 4.51 8.97
N PHE A 166 14.47 4.56 8.61
CA PHE A 166 15.07 3.63 7.67
C PHE A 166 14.99 2.19 8.18
N PHE A 167 15.34 1.95 9.44
CA PHE A 167 15.27 0.62 10.05
C PHE A 167 13.85 0.05 10.00
N LEU A 168 12.83 0.84 10.34
CA LEU A 168 11.43 0.40 10.25
C LEU A 168 11.00 0.12 8.80
N ALA A 169 11.41 0.96 7.84
CA ALA A 169 11.12 0.75 6.44
C ALA A 169 11.72 -0.57 5.91
N VAL A 170 12.98 -0.87 6.26
CA VAL A 170 13.65 -2.13 5.92
C VAL A 170 12.97 -3.31 6.59
N LEU A 171 12.62 -3.21 7.87
CA LEU A 171 11.95 -4.30 8.59
C LEU A 171 10.58 -4.62 7.96
N GLY A 172 9.80 -3.59 7.64
CA GLY A 172 8.52 -3.74 6.96
C GLY A 172 8.67 -4.34 5.56
N SER A 173 9.65 -3.88 4.77
CA SER A 173 9.88 -4.37 3.42
C SER A 173 10.43 -5.79 3.39
N VAL A 174 11.31 -6.19 4.32
CA VAL A 174 11.76 -7.58 4.50
C VAL A 174 10.57 -8.47 4.84
N THR A 175 9.71 -8.04 5.77
CA THR A 175 8.52 -8.81 6.14
C THR A 175 7.60 -9.03 4.95
N GLY A 176 7.31 -7.98 4.17
CA GLY A 176 6.49 -8.10 2.98
C GLY A 176 7.15 -8.93 1.87
N ALA A 177 8.46 -8.79 1.66
CA ALA A 177 9.20 -9.58 0.68
C ALA A 177 9.22 -11.08 1.01
N LEU A 178 9.32 -11.42 2.30
CA LEU A 178 9.21 -12.81 2.76
C LEU A 178 7.82 -13.38 2.49
N LEU A 179 6.75 -12.61 2.76
CA LEU A 179 5.39 -13.03 2.44
C LEU A 179 5.19 -13.21 0.93
N GLU A 180 5.72 -12.29 0.12
CA GLU A 180 5.69 -12.37 -1.35
C GLU A 180 6.46 -13.59 -1.88
N SER A 181 7.53 -14.03 -1.20
CA SER A 181 8.28 -15.23 -1.59
C SER A 181 7.56 -16.54 -1.28
N MET A 182 6.59 -16.53 -0.35
CA MET A 182 5.81 -17.69 0.08
C MET A 182 4.45 -17.80 -0.62
N ALA A 183 3.95 -16.69 -1.19
CA ALA A 183 2.67 -16.59 -1.87
C ALA A 183 2.69 -17.16 -3.31
#